data_AF-A0A9E8EM57-F1
#
_entry.id   AF-A0A9E8EM57-F1
#
_cell.length_a   1.000
_cell.length_b   1.000
_cell.length_c   1.000
_cell.angle_alpha   90.00
_cell.angle_beta   90.00
_cell.angle_gamma   90.00
#
_symmetry.space_group_name_H-M   'P 1'
#
loop_
_entity.id
_entity.type
_entity.pdbx_description
1 polymer ?
#
loop_
_entity_poly.entity_id
_entity_poly.type
_entity_poly.pdbx_seq_one_letter_code
_entity_poly.pdbx_strand_id
1 'polypeptide(L)'
;MEHCKVSGEEIISNHRWIFRNPKKQYATCIKRIGRNILYAWVDSTKPVVLETFESDLVKKVLEDSKLENKPAYLIWNLEHVKEITYAYKQGIVDFLYNPSPPLTCVVFYNTAQEFENTAQIIQAIHPSDLKVLFAENYNQAMNIILDVIAGKDPSPNSNESDEYEELKKTYLATTARIGWLNILNTSIPLPPLQHSLYPFFSALSFLQKDLAEQTKRYEQKKLQIESEHSNKVKKSNVLISSIENKKERLLQEFANEKSTLEETLSLRRNQCQAIEATLKSRKPELWKIMQDVGSLPVDKRSKKQILDVCTQLIESEKYQKKTDLPLTSADTEFLSLIHKKHPNLDNRELKVCLLIKLNYNTTEIANHYAITKRGMESLRYRIHKKIGLRKNLSLKNYLTALAEKLGS
;
A
#
# COMPACT_ATOMS: atom_id res chain seq x y z
N MET A 1 -43.72 -24.34 28.63
CA MET A 1 -44.15 -23.78 27.33
C MET A 1 -44.88 -22.48 27.61
N GLU A 2 -44.43 -21.39 27.00
CA GLU A 2 -45.08 -20.07 27.09
C GLU A 2 -46.27 -20.07 26.10
N HIS A 3 -47.42 -19.52 26.47
CA HIS A 3 -48.61 -19.50 25.61
C HIS A 3 -49.11 -18.08 25.42
N CYS A 4 -49.63 -17.78 24.23
CA CYS A 4 -50.23 -16.50 23.91
C CYS A 4 -51.54 -16.33 24.68
N LYS A 5 -51.67 -15.25 25.44
CA LYS A 5 -52.87 -14.98 26.26
C LYS A 5 -54.14 -14.75 25.45
N VAL A 6 -54.01 -14.35 24.18
CA VAL A 6 -55.14 -13.99 23.32
C VAL A 6 -55.59 -15.20 22.47
N SER A 7 -54.66 -15.89 21.80
CA SER A 7 -54.99 -17.04 20.95
C SER A 7 -54.97 -18.38 21.68
N GLY A 8 -54.32 -18.47 22.84
CA GLY A 8 -54.04 -19.73 23.53
C GLY A 8 -52.93 -20.58 22.90
N GLU A 9 -52.36 -20.15 21.77
CA GLU A 9 -51.35 -20.87 21.01
C GLU A 9 -49.97 -20.86 21.70
N GLU A 10 -49.15 -21.88 21.41
CA GLU A 10 -47.78 -21.96 21.92
C GLU A 10 -46.89 -20.83 21.35
N ILE A 11 -46.05 -20.26 22.22
CA ILE A 11 -45.03 -19.29 21.84
C ILE A 11 -43.68 -20.01 21.73
N ILE A 12 -43.14 -19.97 20.53
CA ILE A 12 -41.88 -20.60 20.16
C ILE A 12 -40.83 -19.51 20.01
N SER A 13 -39.67 -19.74 20.63
CA SER A 13 -38.53 -18.82 20.59
C SER A 13 -37.25 -19.58 20.29
N ASN A 14 -36.30 -18.89 19.67
CA ASN A 14 -34.99 -19.46 19.36
C ASN A 14 -33.92 -18.40 19.63
N HIS A 15 -32.85 -18.78 20.33
CA HIS A 15 -31.69 -17.90 20.57
C HIS A 15 -31.05 -17.32 19.30
N ARG A 16 -31.29 -17.96 18.14
CA ARG A 16 -30.83 -17.50 16.82
C ARG A 16 -31.77 -16.49 16.16
N TRP A 17 -32.96 -16.23 16.71
CA TRP A 17 -33.95 -15.26 16.24
C TRP A 17 -33.77 -13.90 16.91
N ILE A 18 -32.51 -13.48 16.98
CA ILE A 18 -32.08 -12.22 17.58
C ILE A 18 -31.02 -11.62 16.68
N PHE A 19 -31.28 -10.43 16.18
CA PHE A 19 -30.26 -9.59 15.56
C PHE A 19 -29.74 -8.59 16.59
N ARG A 20 -28.42 -8.47 16.70
CA ARG A 20 -27.80 -7.48 17.58
C ARG A 20 -27.18 -6.40 16.72
N ASN A 21 -27.63 -5.17 16.91
CA ASN A 21 -27.09 -4.04 16.16
C ASN A 21 -25.57 -3.91 16.40
N PRO A 22 -24.75 -3.59 15.37
CA PRO A 22 -23.29 -3.48 15.51
C PRO A 22 -22.82 -2.49 16.58
N LYS A 23 -23.59 -1.42 16.83
CA LYS A 23 -23.32 -0.43 17.89
C LYS A 23 -23.72 -0.92 19.28
N LYS A 24 -24.29 -2.13 19.39
CA LYS A 24 -24.76 -2.77 20.64
C LYS A 24 -25.78 -1.92 21.42
N GLN A 25 -26.56 -1.11 20.72
CA GLN A 25 -27.56 -0.22 21.32
C GLN A 25 -28.92 -0.89 21.52
N TYR A 26 -29.27 -1.85 20.65
CA TYR A 26 -30.51 -2.62 20.70
C TYR A 26 -30.31 -4.01 20.10
N ALA A 27 -31.30 -4.87 20.33
CA ALA A 27 -31.46 -6.12 19.61
C ALA A 27 -32.89 -6.22 19.03
N THR A 28 -32.99 -6.64 17.77
CA THR A 28 -34.28 -6.95 17.14
C THR A 28 -34.56 -8.43 17.38
N CYS A 29 -35.68 -8.72 18.04
CA CYS A 29 -36.04 -10.06 18.49
C CYS A 29 -37.32 -10.51 17.81
N ILE A 30 -37.40 -11.80 17.45
CA ILE A 30 -38.61 -12.39 16.86
C ILE A 30 -38.98 -13.68 17.60
N LYS A 31 -40.26 -13.82 17.91
CA LYS A 31 -40.89 -15.06 18.37
C LYS A 31 -41.93 -15.52 17.35
N ARG A 32 -42.26 -16.81 17.36
CA ARG A 32 -43.39 -17.36 16.59
C ARG A 32 -44.51 -17.76 17.55
N ILE A 33 -45.73 -17.33 17.25
CA ILE A 33 -46.95 -17.66 17.98
C ILE A 33 -47.75 -18.64 17.12
N GLY A 34 -48.12 -19.79 17.69
CA GLY A 34 -48.88 -20.82 17.00
C GLY A 34 -48.18 -21.30 15.75
N ARG A 35 -48.90 -21.37 14.63
CA ARG A 35 -48.38 -21.91 13.37
C ARG A 35 -47.58 -20.89 12.57
N ASN A 36 -48.11 -19.69 12.35
CA ASN A 36 -47.63 -18.77 11.30
C ASN A 36 -47.65 -17.28 11.69
N ILE A 37 -47.80 -16.95 12.97
CA ILE A 37 -47.77 -15.56 13.44
C ILE A 37 -46.37 -15.27 14.00
N LEU A 38 -45.70 -14.26 13.47
CA LEU A 38 -44.42 -13.76 13.92
C LEU A 38 -44.66 -12.53 14.80
N TYR A 39 -44.00 -12.47 15.95
CA TYR A 39 -44.04 -11.33 16.86
C TYR A 39 -42.63 -10.75 16.98
N ALA A 40 -42.45 -9.54 16.45
CA ALA A 40 -41.18 -8.82 16.44
C ALA A 40 -41.21 -7.63 17.40
N TRP A 41 -40.10 -7.38 18.09
CA TRP A 41 -39.91 -6.19 18.92
C TRP A 41 -38.44 -5.80 18.98
N VAL A 42 -38.20 -4.56 19.40
CA VAL A 42 -36.86 -4.05 19.68
C VAL A 42 -36.60 -4.08 21.17
N ASP A 43 -35.64 -4.90 21.59
CA ASP A 43 -35.12 -4.96 22.95
C ASP A 43 -34.06 -3.87 23.16
N SER A 44 -34.43 -2.87 23.95
CA SER A 44 -33.59 -1.72 24.29
C SER A 44 -34.03 -1.11 25.62
N THR A 45 -33.13 -0.42 26.29
CA THR A 45 -33.41 0.35 27.53
C THR A 45 -33.78 1.81 27.27
N LYS A 46 -33.64 2.27 26.02
CA LYS A 46 -33.90 3.65 25.59
C LYS A 46 -34.51 3.66 24.18
N PRO A 47 -35.23 4.73 23.78
CA PRO A 47 -35.64 4.90 22.40
C PRO A 47 -34.45 4.85 21.44
N VAL A 48 -34.59 4.11 20.33
CA VAL A 48 -33.53 3.91 19.34
C VAL A 48 -33.94 4.33 17.93
N VAL A 49 -32.92 4.57 17.11
CA VAL A 49 -33.06 4.80 15.67
C VAL A 49 -32.62 3.52 14.95
N LEU A 50 -33.49 2.95 14.12
CA LEU A 50 -33.15 1.74 13.36
C LEU A 50 -32.42 2.13 12.07
N GLU A 51 -31.25 1.55 11.87
CA GLU A 51 -30.31 1.95 10.82
C GLU A 51 -30.19 0.93 9.69
N THR A 52 -30.43 -0.34 9.99
CA THR A 52 -30.28 -1.46 9.05
C THR A 52 -31.48 -2.38 9.22
N PHE A 53 -32.20 -2.63 8.14
CA PHE A 53 -33.35 -3.53 8.16
C PHE A 53 -32.88 -4.98 8.20
N GLU A 54 -33.36 -5.74 9.17
CA GLU A 54 -32.93 -7.11 9.46
C GLU A 54 -33.65 -8.16 8.58
N SER A 55 -33.60 -8.00 7.25
CA SER A 55 -34.28 -8.92 6.33
C SER A 55 -33.82 -10.38 6.50
N ASP A 56 -32.53 -10.61 6.74
CA ASP A 56 -31.97 -11.94 6.98
C ASP A 56 -32.52 -12.59 8.25
N LEU A 57 -32.81 -11.79 9.29
CA LEU A 57 -33.43 -12.30 10.51
C LEU A 57 -34.84 -12.81 10.19
N VAL A 58 -35.64 -12.03 9.46
CA VAL A 58 -37.01 -12.42 9.10
C VAL A 58 -37.00 -13.66 8.20
N LYS A 59 -36.13 -13.70 7.18
CA LYS A 59 -35.96 -14.86 6.29
C LYS A 59 -35.58 -16.12 7.08
N LYS A 60 -34.64 -16.01 8.01
CA LYS A 60 -34.22 -17.12 8.87
C LYS A 60 -35.33 -17.63 9.77
N VAL A 61 -36.16 -16.74 10.32
CA VAL A 61 -37.32 -17.14 11.14
C VAL A 61 -38.35 -17.88 10.31
N LEU A 62 -38.61 -17.40 9.08
CA LEU A 62 -39.50 -18.08 8.14
C LEU A 62 -38.97 -19.47 7.78
N GLU A 63 -37.67 -19.60 7.52
CA GLU A 63 -37.00 -20.88 7.22
C GLU A 63 -37.05 -21.85 8.39
N ASP A 64 -36.57 -21.44 9.57
CA ASP A 64 -36.61 -22.25 10.80
C ASP A 64 -38.05 -22.68 11.17
N SER A 65 -39.06 -21.93 10.70
CA SER A 65 -40.49 -22.20 10.93
C SER A 65 -41.19 -22.93 9.77
N LYS A 66 -40.50 -23.23 8.66
CA LYS A 66 -41.06 -23.87 7.45
C LYS A 66 -42.23 -23.08 6.83
N LEU A 67 -42.09 -21.76 6.79
CA LEU A 67 -43.08 -20.78 6.31
C LEU A 67 -42.67 -20.06 5.01
N GLU A 68 -41.56 -20.41 4.39
CA GLU A 68 -40.97 -19.69 3.23
C GLU A 68 -41.92 -19.55 2.05
N ASN A 69 -42.87 -20.49 1.89
CA ASN A 69 -43.88 -20.51 0.85
C ASN A 69 -45.31 -20.61 1.42
N LYS A 70 -45.52 -20.18 2.67
CA LYS A 70 -46.83 -20.26 3.35
C LYS A 70 -47.22 -18.92 3.94
N PRO A 71 -48.52 -18.56 3.93
CA PRO A 71 -49.01 -17.33 4.54
C PRO A 71 -48.50 -17.15 5.97
N ALA A 72 -47.77 -16.06 6.18
CA ALA A 72 -47.25 -15.63 7.46
C ALA A 72 -47.81 -14.25 7.82
N TYR A 73 -47.93 -14.01 9.12
CA TYR A 73 -48.51 -12.79 9.68
C TYR A 73 -47.52 -12.19 10.66
N LEU A 74 -47.35 -10.87 10.67
CA LEU A 74 -46.34 -10.23 11.50
C LEU A 74 -46.98 -9.17 12.40
N ILE A 75 -46.73 -9.27 13.70
CA ILE A 75 -46.98 -8.21 14.67
C ILE A 75 -45.64 -7.55 14.96
N TRP A 76 -45.59 -6.22 14.87
CA TRP A 76 -44.39 -5.46 15.19
C TRP A 76 -44.69 -4.47 16.32
N ASN A 77 -44.01 -4.66 17.47
CA ASN A 77 -44.02 -3.71 18.58
C ASN A 77 -42.98 -2.61 18.35
N LEU A 78 -43.43 -1.37 18.23
CA LEU A 78 -42.58 -0.20 17.98
C LEU A 78 -42.28 0.64 19.24
N GLU A 79 -42.59 0.15 20.44
CA GLU A 79 -42.46 0.88 21.72
C GLU A 79 -41.11 1.60 21.92
N HIS A 80 -40.00 0.98 21.53
CA HIS A 80 -38.66 1.57 21.66
C HIS A 80 -38.13 2.20 20.36
N VAL A 81 -38.92 2.25 19.30
CA VAL A 81 -38.49 2.76 18.00
C VAL A 81 -38.90 4.22 17.87
N LYS A 82 -37.91 5.11 17.85
CA LYS A 82 -38.12 6.55 17.69
C LYS A 82 -38.20 6.96 16.21
N GLU A 83 -37.29 6.44 15.40
CA GLU A 83 -37.15 6.81 13.99
C GLU A 83 -36.46 5.66 13.22
N ILE A 84 -36.59 5.67 11.89
CA ILE A 84 -35.84 4.79 10.99
C ILE A 84 -35.05 5.61 9.97
N THR A 85 -33.82 5.20 9.68
CA THR A 85 -32.96 5.90 8.72
C THR A 85 -33.38 5.64 7.27
N TYR A 86 -32.80 6.39 6.34
CA TYR A 86 -32.91 6.12 4.90
C TYR A 86 -32.50 4.69 4.54
N ALA A 87 -31.39 4.18 5.08
CA ALA A 87 -30.93 2.81 4.81
C ALA A 87 -31.91 1.75 5.32
N TYR A 88 -32.54 1.97 6.47
CA TYR A 88 -33.59 1.08 6.97
C TYR A 88 -34.83 1.10 6.05
N LYS A 89 -35.25 2.29 5.59
CA LYS A 89 -36.33 2.45 4.62
C LYS A 89 -36.05 1.69 3.32
N GLN A 90 -34.83 1.80 2.77
CA GLN A 90 -34.42 1.03 1.60
C GLN A 90 -34.52 -0.48 1.85
N GLY A 91 -34.05 -0.94 3.00
CA GLY A 91 -34.12 -2.36 3.36
C GLY A 91 -35.55 -2.89 3.51
N ILE A 92 -36.52 -2.08 3.97
CA ILE A 92 -37.94 -2.44 3.94
C ILE A 92 -38.39 -2.65 2.50
N VAL A 93 -38.08 -1.70 1.61
CA VAL A 93 -38.53 -1.79 0.22
C VAL A 93 -37.89 -2.98 -0.49
N ASP A 94 -36.59 -3.19 -0.31
CA ASP A 94 -35.90 -4.37 -0.86
C ASP A 94 -36.52 -5.67 -0.34
N PHE A 95 -36.84 -5.73 0.95
CA PHE A 95 -37.49 -6.89 1.53
C PHE A 95 -38.87 -7.15 0.93
N LEU A 96 -39.70 -6.11 0.75
CA LEU A 96 -41.05 -6.25 0.21
C LEU A 96 -41.09 -6.62 -1.29
N TYR A 97 -40.07 -6.27 -2.06
CA TYR A 97 -40.10 -6.40 -3.52
C TYR A 97 -39.09 -7.41 -4.11
N ASN A 98 -38.06 -7.83 -3.37
CA ASN A 98 -36.94 -8.59 -3.94
C ASN A 98 -36.44 -9.80 -3.10
N PRO A 99 -36.92 -11.05 -3.35
CA PRO A 99 -38.29 -11.42 -3.70
C PRO A 99 -39.24 -11.20 -2.51
N SER A 100 -40.52 -10.95 -2.81
CA SER A 100 -41.55 -10.66 -1.79
C SER A 100 -41.68 -11.78 -0.76
N PRO A 101 -41.73 -11.48 0.55
CA PRO A 101 -41.93 -12.47 1.58
C PRO A 101 -43.37 -13.00 1.52
N PRO A 102 -43.64 -14.20 2.05
CA PRO A 102 -44.99 -14.76 2.10
C PRO A 102 -45.83 -14.12 3.23
N LEU A 103 -45.63 -12.82 3.48
CA LEU A 103 -46.37 -12.05 4.47
C LEU A 103 -47.71 -11.61 3.88
N THR A 104 -48.80 -12.02 4.53
CA THR A 104 -50.16 -11.63 4.14
C THR A 104 -50.64 -10.41 4.91
N CYS A 105 -50.18 -10.23 6.15
CA CYS A 105 -50.52 -9.05 6.95
C CYS A 105 -49.40 -8.67 7.92
N VAL A 106 -49.14 -7.37 8.04
CA VAL A 106 -48.30 -6.76 9.08
C VAL A 106 -49.15 -5.82 9.91
N VAL A 107 -49.11 -5.97 11.23
CA VAL A 107 -49.78 -5.08 12.19
C VAL A 107 -48.74 -4.41 13.08
N PHE A 108 -48.72 -3.08 13.08
CA PHE A 108 -47.87 -2.28 13.96
C PHE A 108 -48.67 -1.79 15.17
N TYR A 109 -48.05 -1.77 16.35
CA TYR A 109 -48.61 -1.11 17.53
C TYR A 109 -47.51 -0.45 18.36
N ASN A 110 -47.91 0.39 19.32
CA ASN A 110 -47.01 1.30 20.05
C ASN A 110 -46.19 2.20 19.10
N THR A 111 -46.84 2.63 18.01
CA THR A 111 -46.24 3.52 17.02
C THR A 111 -46.16 4.92 17.58
N ALA A 112 -44.96 5.49 17.66
CA ALA A 112 -44.78 6.89 18.02
C ALA A 112 -45.39 7.81 16.95
N GLN A 113 -45.87 8.99 17.34
CA GLN A 113 -46.51 9.95 16.42
C GLN A 113 -45.59 10.31 15.24
N GLU A 114 -44.28 10.38 15.51
CA GLU A 114 -43.24 10.65 14.51
C GLU A 114 -43.14 9.56 13.43
N PHE A 115 -43.60 8.34 13.72
CA PHE A 115 -43.55 7.21 12.80
C PHE A 115 -44.84 7.08 11.96
N GLU A 116 -45.96 7.70 12.35
CA GLU A 116 -47.25 7.58 11.65
C GLU A 116 -47.16 7.89 10.16
N ASN A 117 -46.48 8.98 9.79
CA ASN A 117 -46.28 9.36 8.39
C ASN A 117 -45.47 8.30 7.62
N THR A 118 -44.44 7.75 8.24
CA THR A 118 -43.60 6.68 7.64
C THR A 118 -44.45 5.43 7.42
N ALA A 119 -45.29 5.11 8.39
CA ALA A 119 -46.24 4.00 8.36
C ALA A 119 -47.28 4.15 7.24
N GLN A 120 -47.86 5.34 7.07
CA GLN A 120 -48.78 5.65 5.97
C GLN A 120 -48.07 5.57 4.61
N ILE A 121 -46.81 5.99 4.52
CA ILE A 121 -46.00 5.84 3.30
C ILE A 121 -45.81 4.37 2.96
N ILE A 122 -45.45 3.51 3.93
CA ILE A 122 -45.34 2.05 3.73
C ILE A 122 -46.68 1.48 3.24
N GLN A 123 -47.79 1.91 3.84
CA GLN A 123 -49.12 1.53 3.40
C GLN A 123 -49.48 2.10 2.01
N ALA A 124 -48.84 3.14 1.51
CA ALA A 124 -49.05 3.61 0.15
C ALA A 124 -48.21 2.81 -0.89
N ILE A 125 -47.14 2.15 -0.45
CA ILE A 125 -46.21 1.40 -1.30
C ILE A 125 -46.17 -0.10 -0.99
N HIS A 126 -47.20 -0.68 -0.37
CA HIS A 126 -47.21 -2.14 -0.17
C HIS A 126 -47.61 -2.85 -1.47
N PRO A 127 -47.10 -4.06 -1.73
CA PRO A 127 -47.65 -4.93 -2.78
C PRO A 127 -49.13 -5.20 -2.52
N SER A 128 -49.97 -5.26 -3.56
CA SER A 128 -51.44 -5.36 -3.43
C SER A 128 -51.95 -6.51 -2.55
N ASP A 129 -51.16 -7.57 -2.39
CA ASP A 129 -51.54 -8.75 -1.60
C ASP A 129 -51.17 -8.65 -0.11
N LEU A 130 -50.40 -7.63 0.31
CA LEU A 130 -49.94 -7.45 1.69
C LEU A 130 -50.79 -6.43 2.46
N LYS A 131 -51.52 -6.85 3.49
CA LYS A 131 -52.27 -5.91 4.35
C LYS A 131 -51.37 -5.25 5.40
N VAL A 132 -51.25 -3.92 5.41
CA VAL A 132 -50.55 -3.17 6.46
C VAL A 132 -51.56 -2.42 7.33
N LEU A 133 -51.59 -2.73 8.63
CA LEU A 133 -52.58 -2.23 9.59
C LEU A 133 -51.91 -1.73 10.89
N PHE A 134 -52.69 -0.97 11.68
CA PHE A 134 -52.23 -0.38 12.94
C PHE A 134 -53.19 -0.76 14.08
N ALA A 135 -52.64 -0.93 15.27
CA ALA A 135 -53.37 -1.23 16.49
C ALA A 135 -52.86 -0.36 17.65
N GLU A 136 -53.72 -0.13 18.63
CA GLU A 136 -53.40 0.62 19.85
C GLU A 136 -52.56 -0.21 20.82
N ASN A 137 -52.77 -1.53 20.84
CA ASN A 137 -52.09 -2.42 21.78
C ASN A 137 -51.97 -3.85 21.23
N TYR A 138 -51.19 -4.68 21.93
CA TYR A 138 -50.93 -6.08 21.57
C TYR A 138 -52.21 -6.92 21.37
N ASN A 139 -53.22 -6.76 22.23
CA ASN A 139 -54.44 -7.57 22.15
C ASN A 139 -55.23 -7.25 20.88
N GLN A 140 -55.37 -5.96 20.57
CA GLN A 140 -56.01 -5.53 19.33
C GLN A 140 -55.21 -5.99 18.10
N ALA A 141 -53.87 -5.87 18.14
CA ALA A 141 -53.02 -6.34 17.04
C ALA A 141 -53.21 -7.83 16.76
N MET A 142 -53.28 -8.64 17.82
CA MET A 142 -53.51 -10.07 17.72
C MET A 142 -54.91 -10.39 17.18
N ASN A 143 -55.95 -9.72 17.67
CA ASN A 143 -57.32 -9.90 17.19
C ASN A 143 -57.45 -9.57 15.70
N ILE A 144 -56.82 -8.48 15.23
CA ILE A 144 -56.78 -8.10 13.82
C ILE A 144 -56.19 -9.24 12.98
N ILE A 145 -55.05 -9.80 13.38
CA ILE A 145 -54.43 -10.92 12.65
C ILE A 145 -55.34 -12.14 12.64
N LEU A 146 -55.96 -12.49 13.77
CA LEU A 146 -56.88 -13.62 13.85
C LEU A 146 -58.10 -13.43 12.94
N ASP A 147 -58.63 -12.22 12.85
CA ASP A 147 -59.73 -11.88 11.93
C ASP A 147 -59.29 -12.00 10.46
N VAL A 148 -58.09 -11.54 10.09
CA VAL A 148 -57.55 -11.73 8.73
C VAL A 148 -57.33 -13.21 8.42
N ILE A 149 -56.82 -14.01 9.37
CA ILE A 149 -56.69 -15.47 9.23
C ILE A 149 -58.06 -16.13 9.02
N ALA A 150 -59.09 -15.63 9.69
CA ALA A 150 -60.47 -16.08 9.53
C ALA A 150 -61.15 -15.57 8.24
N GLY A 151 -60.44 -14.79 7.41
CA GLY A 151 -60.95 -14.25 6.14
C GLY A 151 -61.84 -13.01 6.28
N LYS A 152 -61.89 -12.38 7.45
CA LYS A 152 -62.56 -11.09 7.63
C LYS A 152 -61.66 -9.96 7.16
N ASP A 153 -62.24 -8.89 6.64
CA ASP A 153 -61.48 -7.66 6.35
C ASP A 153 -61.62 -6.67 7.51
N PRO A 154 -60.56 -6.46 8.32
CA PRO A 154 -60.58 -5.47 9.40
C PRO A 154 -60.32 -4.05 8.88
N SER A 155 -60.13 -3.84 7.57
CA SER A 155 -60.02 -2.49 7.01
C SER A 155 -61.26 -1.66 7.36
N PRO A 156 -61.12 -0.41 7.83
CA PRO A 156 -62.28 0.44 8.09
C PRO A 156 -63.13 0.58 6.82
N ASN A 157 -64.44 0.39 6.93
CA ASN A 157 -65.40 0.71 5.87
C ASN A 157 -65.33 2.23 5.62
N SER A 158 -64.52 2.67 4.66
CA SER A 158 -64.39 4.09 4.32
C SER A 158 -65.60 4.54 3.51
N ASN A 159 -66.61 5.10 4.18
CA ASN A 159 -67.68 5.88 3.57
C ASN A 159 -67.29 7.37 3.42
N GLU A 160 -66.01 7.67 3.16
CA GLU A 160 -65.50 9.03 2.98
C GLU A 160 -65.04 9.19 1.53
N SER A 161 -65.61 10.20 0.83
CA SER A 161 -65.34 10.60 -0.56
C SER A 161 -64.05 10.03 -1.18
N ASP A 162 -64.20 9.00 -2.02
CA ASP A 162 -63.15 8.14 -2.59
C ASP A 162 -61.93 8.90 -3.18
N GLU A 163 -62.13 10.09 -3.74
CA GLU A 163 -61.09 10.83 -4.48
C GLU A 163 -59.95 11.38 -3.58
N TYR A 164 -60.25 11.93 -2.40
CA TYR A 164 -59.22 12.56 -1.56
C TYR A 164 -58.24 11.52 -1.01
N GLU A 165 -58.75 10.39 -0.51
CA GLU A 165 -57.91 9.33 0.04
C GLU A 165 -57.11 8.62 -1.07
N GLU A 166 -57.64 8.49 -2.28
CA GLU A 166 -56.87 8.03 -3.45
C GLU A 166 -55.73 8.98 -3.81
N LEU A 167 -55.98 10.29 -3.86
CA LEU A 167 -54.94 11.29 -4.11
C LEU A 167 -53.90 11.29 -2.99
N LYS A 168 -54.30 11.22 -1.72
CA LYS A 168 -53.38 11.12 -0.59
C LYS A 168 -52.48 9.88 -0.68
N LYS A 169 -53.05 8.70 -0.95
CA LYS A 169 -52.26 7.47 -1.19
C LYS A 169 -51.29 7.66 -2.35
N THR A 170 -51.74 8.23 -3.46
CA THR A 170 -50.91 8.50 -4.64
C THR A 170 -49.76 9.46 -4.32
N TYR A 171 -50.02 10.50 -3.53
CA TYR A 171 -49.01 11.45 -3.09
C TYR A 171 -47.95 10.77 -2.23
N LEU A 172 -48.37 10.01 -1.20
CA LEU A 172 -47.47 9.28 -0.30
C LEU A 172 -46.64 8.21 -1.04
N ALA A 173 -47.24 7.48 -1.98
CA ALA A 173 -46.51 6.53 -2.81
C ALA A 173 -45.46 7.22 -3.68
N THR A 174 -45.79 8.41 -4.20
CA THR A 174 -44.87 9.20 -5.02
C THR A 174 -43.70 9.75 -4.22
N THR A 175 -43.94 10.23 -2.99
CA THR A 175 -42.85 10.70 -2.12
C THR A 175 -41.91 9.55 -1.72
N ALA A 176 -42.43 8.33 -1.49
CA ALA A 176 -41.58 7.15 -1.30
C ALA A 176 -40.78 6.78 -2.56
N ARG A 177 -41.40 6.80 -3.75
CA ARG A 177 -40.70 6.52 -5.00
C ARG A 177 -39.51 7.46 -5.21
N ILE A 178 -39.72 8.75 -4.99
CA ILE A 178 -38.67 9.77 -5.10
C ILE A 178 -37.65 9.62 -3.98
N GLY A 179 -38.12 9.61 -2.72
CA GLY A 179 -37.28 9.78 -1.55
C GLY A 179 -36.62 8.49 -1.04
N TRP A 180 -37.26 7.32 -1.19
CA TRP A 180 -36.74 6.04 -0.68
C TRP A 180 -36.11 5.23 -1.81
N LEU A 181 -36.78 5.18 -2.97
CA LEU A 181 -36.39 4.36 -4.11
C LEU A 181 -35.55 5.09 -5.17
N ASN A 182 -35.41 6.42 -5.07
CA ASN A 182 -34.71 7.23 -6.07
C ASN A 182 -35.26 7.02 -7.51
N ILE A 183 -36.57 6.78 -7.64
CA ILE A 183 -37.26 6.64 -8.92
C ILE A 183 -37.73 8.03 -9.37
N LEU A 184 -36.93 8.64 -10.26
CA LEU A 184 -37.11 10.03 -10.68
C LEU A 184 -37.69 10.20 -12.09
N ASN A 185 -37.90 9.10 -12.81
CA ASN A 185 -38.31 9.13 -14.22
C ASN A 185 -39.76 8.64 -14.45
N THR A 186 -40.57 8.51 -13.40
CA THR A 186 -41.97 8.08 -13.50
C THR A 186 -42.92 9.27 -13.50
N SER A 187 -43.92 9.23 -14.38
CA SER A 187 -44.98 10.24 -14.41
C SER A 187 -45.75 10.25 -13.09
N ILE A 188 -46.01 11.46 -12.58
CA ILE A 188 -46.87 11.69 -11.42
C ILE A 188 -48.25 12.09 -11.95
N PRO A 189 -49.31 11.31 -11.67
CA PRO A 189 -50.66 11.70 -12.09
C PRO A 189 -51.05 12.97 -11.32
N LEU A 190 -51.28 14.06 -12.06
CA LEU A 190 -51.69 15.34 -11.49
C LEU A 190 -53.23 15.38 -11.40
N PRO A 191 -53.82 15.82 -10.28
CA PRO A 191 -55.24 16.09 -10.22
C PRO A 191 -55.61 17.26 -11.16
N PRO A 192 -56.90 17.53 -11.42
CA PRO A 192 -57.33 18.67 -12.24
C PRO A 192 -56.79 20.01 -11.72
N LEU A 193 -56.60 20.99 -12.61
CA LEU A 193 -56.04 22.31 -12.27
C LEU A 193 -56.83 23.06 -11.19
N GLN A 194 -58.13 22.81 -11.09
CA GLN A 194 -59.02 23.44 -10.11
C GLN A 194 -59.01 22.71 -8.76
N HIS A 195 -58.38 21.53 -8.67
CA HIS A 195 -58.36 20.74 -7.45
C HIS A 195 -57.41 21.36 -6.41
N SER A 196 -57.83 21.41 -5.15
CA SER A 196 -57.07 22.04 -4.05
C SER A 196 -55.68 21.44 -3.84
N LEU A 197 -55.52 20.14 -4.11
CA LEU A 197 -54.24 19.43 -4.01
C LEU A 197 -53.29 19.60 -5.22
N TYR A 198 -53.74 20.22 -6.33
CA TYR A 198 -52.92 20.37 -7.53
C TYR A 198 -51.55 21.04 -7.29
N PRO A 199 -51.44 22.16 -6.53
CA PRO A 199 -50.15 22.80 -6.29
C PRO A 199 -49.12 21.88 -5.62
N PHE A 200 -49.56 20.97 -4.74
CA PHE A 200 -48.69 20.03 -4.03
C PHE A 200 -48.11 18.97 -4.98
N PHE A 201 -48.96 18.37 -5.82
CA PHE A 201 -48.54 17.40 -6.83
C PHE A 201 -47.65 18.03 -7.90
N SER A 202 -47.99 19.25 -8.32
CA SER A 202 -47.19 20.03 -9.27
C SER A 202 -45.79 20.33 -8.70
N ALA A 203 -45.71 20.81 -7.46
CA ALA A 203 -44.45 21.04 -6.77
C ALA A 203 -43.62 19.75 -6.63
N LEU A 204 -44.27 18.62 -6.31
CA LEU A 204 -43.60 17.32 -6.24
C LEU A 204 -43.05 16.88 -7.61
N SER A 205 -43.75 17.16 -8.70
CA SER A 205 -43.27 16.89 -10.07
C SER A 205 -42.08 17.75 -10.47
N PHE A 206 -42.08 19.04 -10.11
CA PHE A 206 -40.92 19.90 -10.32
C PHE A 206 -39.71 19.41 -9.51
N LEU A 207 -39.92 19.08 -8.23
CA LEU A 207 -38.87 18.51 -7.38
C LEU A 207 -38.29 17.22 -7.98
N GLN A 208 -39.13 16.32 -8.48
CA GLN A 208 -38.69 15.09 -9.13
C GLN A 208 -37.79 15.38 -10.35
N LYS A 209 -38.17 16.34 -11.19
CA LYS A 209 -37.40 16.76 -12.36
C LYS A 209 -36.05 17.37 -11.97
N ASP A 210 -36.04 18.24 -10.96
CA ASP A 210 -34.82 18.86 -10.47
C ASP A 210 -33.86 17.83 -9.88
N LEU A 211 -34.37 16.87 -9.09
CA LEU A 211 -33.58 15.75 -8.57
C LEU A 211 -33.06 14.85 -9.69
N ALA A 212 -33.84 14.61 -10.74
CA ALA A 212 -33.42 13.81 -11.90
C ALA A 212 -32.25 14.49 -12.63
N GLU A 213 -32.34 15.80 -12.84
CA GLU A 213 -31.27 16.59 -13.46
C GLU A 213 -30.03 16.68 -12.56
N GLN A 214 -30.20 16.80 -11.24
CA GLN A 214 -29.08 16.73 -10.29
C GLN A 214 -28.35 15.37 -10.39
N THR A 215 -29.10 14.26 -10.34
CA THR A 215 -28.56 12.91 -10.47
C THR A 215 -27.78 12.75 -11.78
N LYS A 216 -28.34 13.21 -12.91
CA LYS A 216 -27.68 13.20 -14.21
C LYS A 216 -26.38 14.01 -14.21
N ARG A 217 -26.34 15.18 -13.59
CA ARG A 217 -25.11 16.00 -13.45
C ARG A 217 -24.06 15.29 -12.61
N TYR A 218 -24.46 14.66 -11.50
CA TYR A 218 -23.53 13.87 -10.68
C TYR A 218 -22.95 12.69 -11.45
N GLU A 219 -23.76 11.97 -12.22
CA GLU A 219 -23.31 10.86 -13.08
C GLU A 219 -22.34 11.34 -14.16
N GLN A 220 -22.63 12.45 -14.85
CA GLN A 220 -21.72 13.04 -15.83
C GLN A 220 -20.38 13.45 -15.21
N LYS A 221 -20.40 14.09 -14.03
CA LYS A 221 -19.19 14.48 -13.31
C LYS A 221 -18.39 13.25 -12.87
N LYS A 222 -19.06 12.19 -12.41
CA LYS A 222 -18.42 10.93 -12.06
C LYS A 222 -17.71 10.32 -13.27
N LEU A 223 -18.40 10.21 -14.41
CA LEU A 223 -17.83 9.69 -15.66
C LEU A 223 -16.63 10.52 -16.14
N GLN A 224 -16.70 11.85 -16.01
CA GLN A 224 -15.59 12.73 -16.33
C GLN A 224 -14.36 12.45 -15.45
N ILE A 225 -14.55 12.34 -14.13
CA ILE A 225 -13.47 12.04 -13.18
C ILE A 225 -12.86 10.66 -13.48
N GLU A 226 -13.68 9.65 -13.76
CA GLU A 226 -13.22 8.30 -14.13
C GLU A 226 -12.41 8.31 -15.43
N SER A 227 -12.86 9.06 -16.43
CA SER A 227 -12.14 9.26 -17.71
C SER A 227 -10.80 9.98 -17.51
N GLU A 228 -10.78 11.06 -16.74
CA GLU A 228 -9.56 11.80 -16.39
C GLU A 228 -8.56 10.92 -15.64
N HIS A 229 -9.02 10.14 -14.66
CA HIS A 229 -8.19 9.19 -13.92
C HIS A 229 -7.64 8.10 -14.84
N SER A 230 -8.48 7.50 -15.69
CA SER A 230 -8.06 6.51 -16.69
C SER A 230 -6.99 7.06 -17.63
N ASN A 231 -7.14 8.29 -18.10
CA ASN A 231 -6.15 8.96 -18.94
C ASN A 231 -4.84 9.23 -18.21
N LYS A 232 -4.88 9.62 -16.92
CA LYS A 232 -3.67 9.77 -16.09
C LYS A 232 -2.95 8.43 -15.91
N VAL A 233 -3.68 7.36 -15.62
CA VAL A 233 -3.11 6.00 -15.51
C VAL A 233 -2.45 5.58 -16.82
N LYS A 234 -3.11 5.78 -17.97
CA LYS A 234 -2.53 5.48 -19.30
C LYS A 234 -1.23 6.25 -19.53
N LYS A 235 -1.20 7.56 -19.27
CA LYS A 235 0.01 8.39 -19.40
C LYS A 235 1.13 7.88 -18.49
N SER A 236 0.82 7.55 -17.24
CA SER A 236 1.80 7.02 -16.29
C SER A 236 2.37 5.67 -16.75
N ASN A 237 1.53 4.77 -17.25
CA ASN A 237 1.97 3.47 -17.75
C ASN A 237 2.92 3.60 -18.95
N VAL A 238 2.64 4.54 -19.87
CA VAL A 238 3.54 4.83 -21.00
C VAL A 238 4.91 5.30 -20.51
N LEU A 239 4.95 6.22 -19.54
CA LEU A 239 6.19 6.71 -18.93
C LEU A 239 6.96 5.59 -18.24
N ILE A 240 6.28 4.73 -17.47
CA ILE A 240 6.89 3.57 -16.81
C ILE A 240 7.54 2.66 -17.85
N SER A 241 6.83 2.28 -18.92
CA SER A 241 7.43 1.41 -19.95
C SER A 241 8.64 2.05 -20.66
N SER A 242 8.61 3.38 -20.85
CA SER A 242 9.75 4.12 -21.42
C SER A 242 10.98 4.08 -20.50
N ILE A 243 10.76 4.24 -19.18
CA ILE A 243 11.81 4.13 -18.17
C ILE A 243 12.35 2.69 -18.10
N GLU A 244 11.49 1.69 -18.13
CA GLU A 244 11.86 0.27 -18.13
C GLU A 244 12.71 -0.09 -19.35
N ASN A 245 12.27 0.32 -20.55
CA ASN A 245 13.03 0.13 -21.78
C ASN A 245 14.40 0.82 -21.73
N LYS A 246 14.48 2.04 -21.17
CA LYS A 246 15.75 2.76 -21.03
C LYS A 246 16.67 2.06 -20.02
N LYS A 247 16.12 1.56 -18.91
CA LYS A 247 16.86 0.78 -17.91
C LYS A 247 17.45 -0.49 -18.54
N GLU A 248 16.67 -1.21 -19.33
CA GLU A 248 17.12 -2.44 -19.99
C GLU A 248 18.27 -2.17 -20.98
N ARG A 249 18.17 -1.11 -21.79
CA ARG A 249 19.27 -0.68 -22.68
C ARG A 249 20.55 -0.36 -21.90
N LEU A 250 20.45 0.41 -20.82
CA LEU A 250 21.61 0.76 -19.99
C LEU A 250 22.24 -0.47 -19.34
N LEU A 251 21.45 -1.44 -18.90
CA LEU A 251 21.97 -2.70 -18.36
C LEU A 251 22.70 -3.51 -19.42
N GLN A 252 22.20 -3.55 -20.65
CA GLN A 252 22.87 -4.23 -21.76
C GLN A 252 24.19 -3.54 -22.13
N GLU A 253 24.20 -2.20 -22.22
CA GLU A 253 25.40 -1.41 -22.48
C GLU A 253 26.46 -1.66 -21.40
N PHE A 254 26.07 -1.62 -20.12
CA PHE A 254 26.95 -1.90 -19.00
C PHE A 254 27.50 -3.34 -19.03
N ALA A 255 26.67 -4.33 -19.37
CA ALA A 255 27.11 -5.72 -19.49
C ALA A 255 28.14 -5.89 -20.62
N ASN A 256 27.90 -5.25 -21.77
CA ASN A 256 28.83 -5.27 -22.90
C ASN A 256 30.17 -4.60 -22.52
N GLU A 257 30.14 -3.42 -21.91
CA GLU A 257 31.35 -2.71 -21.46
C GLU A 257 32.13 -3.50 -20.41
N LYS A 258 31.42 -4.13 -19.47
CA LYS A 258 32.06 -5.02 -18.49
C LYS A 258 32.78 -6.18 -19.17
N SER A 259 32.16 -6.83 -20.17
CA SER A 259 32.76 -7.93 -20.91
C SER A 259 34.03 -7.50 -21.64
N THR A 260 34.00 -6.35 -22.35
CA THR A 260 35.18 -5.86 -23.09
C THR A 260 36.33 -5.48 -22.16
N LEU A 261 36.03 -4.92 -20.98
CA LEU A 261 37.02 -4.65 -19.96
C LEU A 261 37.62 -5.92 -19.37
N GLU A 262 36.81 -6.94 -19.11
CA GLU A 262 37.28 -8.25 -18.62
C GLU A 262 38.21 -8.94 -19.63
N GLU A 263 37.86 -8.90 -20.92
CA GLU A 263 38.72 -9.39 -22.01
C GLU A 263 40.05 -8.62 -22.09
N THR A 264 39.99 -7.30 -21.98
CA THR A 264 41.18 -6.45 -21.99
C THR A 264 42.09 -6.74 -20.79
N LEU A 265 41.51 -6.89 -19.59
CA LEU A 265 42.24 -7.27 -18.38
C LEU A 265 42.88 -8.65 -18.50
N SER A 266 42.15 -9.62 -19.06
CA SER A 266 42.66 -10.97 -19.37
C SER A 266 43.88 -10.90 -20.29
N LEU A 267 43.78 -10.17 -21.40
CA LEU A 267 44.88 -9.99 -22.36
C LEU A 267 46.11 -9.36 -21.70
N ARG A 268 45.90 -8.28 -20.93
CA ARG A 268 46.98 -7.59 -20.20
C ARG A 268 47.64 -8.49 -19.16
N ARG A 269 46.85 -9.29 -18.43
CA ARG A 269 47.36 -10.26 -17.45
C ARG A 269 48.24 -11.31 -18.13
N ASN A 270 47.82 -11.85 -19.27
CA ASN A 270 48.60 -12.81 -20.04
C ASN A 270 49.92 -12.21 -20.55
N GLN A 271 49.90 -10.96 -21.03
CA GLN A 271 51.12 -10.23 -21.44
C GLN A 271 52.10 -10.07 -20.28
N CYS A 272 51.62 -9.64 -19.10
CA CYS A 272 52.46 -9.51 -17.91
C CYS A 272 53.07 -10.86 -17.49
N GLN A 273 52.29 -11.95 -17.50
CA GLN A 273 52.80 -13.28 -17.18
C GLN A 273 53.89 -13.74 -18.16
N ALA A 274 53.73 -13.47 -19.46
CA ALA A 274 54.75 -13.79 -20.46
C ALA A 274 56.05 -13.01 -20.23
N ILE A 275 55.95 -11.72 -19.89
CA ILE A 275 57.10 -10.88 -19.54
C ILE A 275 57.78 -11.42 -18.28
N GLU A 276 57.02 -11.72 -17.22
CA GLU A 276 57.56 -12.29 -15.99
C GLU A 276 58.28 -13.62 -16.21
N ALA A 277 57.70 -14.51 -17.03
CA ALA A 277 58.32 -15.78 -17.39
C ALA A 277 59.66 -15.57 -18.12
N THR A 278 59.69 -14.62 -19.07
CA THR A 278 60.91 -14.25 -19.82
C THR A 278 61.98 -13.65 -18.91
N LEU A 279 61.60 -12.80 -17.95
CA LEU A 279 62.53 -12.23 -16.97
C LEU A 279 63.08 -13.32 -16.04
N LYS A 280 62.24 -14.26 -15.61
CA LYS A 280 62.68 -15.42 -14.80
C LYS A 280 63.68 -16.30 -15.54
N SER A 281 63.49 -16.55 -16.84
CA SER A 281 64.37 -17.41 -17.63
C SER A 281 65.72 -16.76 -17.96
N ARG A 282 65.78 -15.44 -18.17
CA ARG A 282 67.04 -14.70 -18.41
C ARG A 282 67.92 -14.56 -17.17
N LYS A 283 67.35 -14.75 -15.99
CA LYS A 283 68.06 -14.63 -14.71
C LYS A 283 69.22 -15.63 -14.55
N PRO A 284 69.04 -16.96 -14.72
CA PRO A 284 70.14 -17.91 -14.65
C PRO A 284 71.19 -17.67 -15.73
N GLU A 285 70.81 -17.18 -16.91
CA GLU A 285 71.76 -16.80 -17.97
C GLU A 285 72.66 -15.64 -17.54
N LEU A 286 72.10 -14.62 -16.89
CA LEU A 286 72.86 -13.50 -16.30
C LEU A 286 73.83 -13.99 -15.21
N TRP A 287 73.39 -14.90 -14.32
CA TRP A 287 74.27 -15.51 -13.32
C TRP A 287 75.41 -16.30 -13.95
N LYS A 288 75.14 -17.02 -15.03
CA LYS A 288 76.16 -17.76 -15.78
C LYS A 288 77.19 -16.80 -16.40
N ILE A 289 76.74 -15.72 -17.04
CA ILE A 289 77.62 -14.68 -17.59
C ILE A 289 78.49 -14.06 -16.49
N MET A 290 77.93 -13.76 -15.32
CA MET A 290 78.70 -13.26 -14.18
C MET A 290 79.80 -14.22 -13.74
N GLN A 291 79.48 -15.52 -13.67
CA GLN A 291 80.43 -16.56 -13.29
C GLN A 291 81.56 -16.70 -14.33
N ASP A 292 81.20 -16.71 -15.61
CA ASP A 292 82.13 -16.81 -16.72
C ASP A 292 83.09 -15.60 -16.76
N VAL A 293 82.58 -14.38 -16.62
CA VAL A 293 83.39 -13.15 -16.53
C VAL A 293 84.30 -13.16 -15.29
N GLY A 294 83.83 -13.72 -14.18
CA GLY A 294 84.63 -13.94 -12.97
C GLY A 294 85.86 -14.82 -13.19
N SER A 295 85.81 -15.73 -14.15
CA SER A 295 86.90 -16.67 -14.47
C SER A 295 87.88 -16.20 -15.55
N LEU A 296 87.52 -15.18 -16.34
CA LEU A 296 88.36 -14.71 -17.45
C LEU A 296 89.57 -13.86 -17.00
N PRO A 297 90.73 -13.99 -17.69
CA PRO A 297 91.95 -13.21 -17.44
C PRO A 297 91.87 -11.85 -18.16
N VAL A 298 90.98 -10.98 -17.69
CA VAL A 298 90.80 -9.59 -18.19
C VAL A 298 91.41 -8.61 -17.18
N ASP A 299 91.78 -7.41 -17.62
CA ASP A 299 92.15 -6.27 -16.77
C ASP A 299 91.21 -6.13 -15.55
N LYS A 300 91.82 -5.94 -14.36
CA LYS A 300 91.10 -5.78 -13.07
C LYS A 300 90.05 -4.66 -13.10
N ARG A 301 90.26 -3.60 -13.89
CA ARG A 301 89.37 -2.44 -13.97
C ARG A 301 88.10 -2.75 -14.78
N SER A 302 88.23 -3.30 -15.99
CA SER A 302 87.08 -3.73 -16.80
C SER A 302 86.29 -4.86 -16.14
N LYS A 303 86.97 -5.81 -15.48
CA LYS A 303 86.32 -6.89 -14.72
C LYS A 303 85.48 -6.37 -13.56
N LYS A 304 85.99 -5.37 -12.84
CA LYS A 304 85.25 -4.71 -11.75
C LYS A 304 84.03 -3.95 -12.27
N GLN A 305 84.14 -3.23 -13.38
CA GLN A 305 83.00 -2.51 -13.97
C GLN A 305 81.86 -3.44 -14.37
N ILE A 306 82.15 -4.58 -15.01
CA ILE A 306 81.11 -5.54 -15.43
C ILE A 306 80.43 -6.19 -14.21
N LEU A 307 81.21 -6.55 -13.20
CA LEU A 307 80.69 -7.13 -11.96
C LEU A 307 79.87 -6.14 -11.14
N ASP A 308 80.27 -4.86 -11.08
CA ASP A 308 79.50 -3.80 -10.41
C ASP A 308 78.14 -3.60 -11.09
N VAL A 309 78.08 -3.53 -12.43
CA VAL A 309 76.81 -3.41 -13.17
C VAL A 309 75.90 -4.61 -12.89
N CYS A 310 76.44 -5.82 -12.90
CA CYS A 310 75.65 -7.02 -12.60
C CYS A 310 75.18 -7.06 -11.13
N THR A 311 76.01 -6.59 -10.20
CA THR A 311 75.68 -6.52 -8.77
C THR A 311 74.58 -5.49 -8.50
N GLN A 312 74.63 -4.32 -9.15
CA GLN A 312 73.58 -3.31 -9.09
C GLN A 312 72.25 -3.81 -9.66
N LEU A 313 72.27 -4.58 -10.74
CA LEU A 313 71.08 -5.23 -11.29
C LEU A 313 70.47 -6.28 -10.33
N ILE A 314 71.30 -7.02 -9.59
CA ILE A 314 70.83 -7.98 -8.58
C ILE A 314 70.32 -7.27 -7.32
N GLU A 315 70.99 -6.22 -6.87
CA GLU A 315 70.56 -5.45 -5.70
C GLU A 315 69.24 -4.73 -5.97
N SER A 316 69.09 -4.09 -7.13
CA SER A 316 67.80 -3.50 -7.53
C SER A 316 66.67 -4.52 -7.56
N GLU A 317 66.89 -5.76 -8.02
CA GLU A 317 65.89 -6.84 -7.94
C GLU A 317 65.55 -7.22 -6.48
N LYS A 318 66.56 -7.32 -5.59
CA LYS A 318 66.33 -7.60 -4.16
C LYS A 318 65.49 -6.51 -3.50
N TYR A 319 65.73 -5.25 -3.84
CA TYR A 319 64.93 -4.13 -3.34
C TYR A 319 63.52 -4.16 -3.93
N GLN A 320 63.35 -4.40 -5.23
CA GLN A 320 62.04 -4.55 -5.87
C GLN A 320 61.18 -5.63 -5.19
N LYS A 321 61.75 -6.79 -4.87
CA LYS A 321 61.05 -7.87 -4.14
C LYS A 321 60.68 -7.50 -2.70
N LYS A 322 61.41 -6.60 -2.05
CA LYS A 322 61.07 -6.11 -0.70
C LYS A 322 60.07 -4.96 -0.75
N THR A 323 60.01 -4.21 -1.85
CA THR A 323 59.18 -3.00 -1.96
C THR A 323 57.80 -3.23 -2.56
N ASP A 324 57.59 -4.33 -3.29
CA ASP A 324 56.37 -4.59 -4.08
C ASP A 324 56.08 -3.46 -5.09
N LEU A 325 57.13 -2.80 -5.57
CA LEU A 325 57.08 -1.66 -6.50
C LEU A 325 58.18 -1.84 -7.56
N PRO A 326 57.91 -1.54 -8.85
CA PRO A 326 58.95 -1.47 -9.86
C PRO A 326 59.87 -0.29 -9.56
N LEU A 327 61.11 -0.57 -9.16
CA LEU A 327 62.12 0.43 -8.80
C LEU A 327 63.10 0.63 -9.94
N THR A 328 63.46 1.87 -10.23
CA THR A 328 64.63 2.17 -11.06
C THR A 328 65.93 1.99 -10.27
N SER A 329 67.08 1.96 -10.95
CA SER A 329 68.41 1.99 -10.28
C SER A 329 68.55 3.23 -9.39
N ALA A 330 68.09 4.39 -9.87
CA ALA A 330 68.08 5.64 -9.11
C ALA A 330 67.21 5.56 -7.83
N ASP A 331 66.09 4.83 -7.87
CA ASP A 331 65.25 4.63 -6.68
C ASP A 331 65.92 3.74 -5.64
N THR A 332 66.66 2.73 -6.11
CA THR A 332 67.43 1.81 -5.25
C THR A 332 68.60 2.52 -4.56
N GLU A 333 69.32 3.37 -5.30
CA GLU A 333 70.40 4.21 -4.77
C GLU A 333 69.88 5.23 -3.77
N PHE A 334 68.75 5.87 -4.07
CA PHE A 334 68.09 6.79 -3.13
C PHE A 334 67.70 6.10 -1.83
N LEU A 335 67.07 4.92 -1.89
CA LEU A 335 66.71 4.13 -0.71
C LEU A 335 67.95 3.76 0.13
N SER A 336 69.04 3.40 -0.52
CA SER A 336 70.32 3.11 0.15
C SER A 336 70.90 4.36 0.82
N LEU A 337 70.85 5.52 0.14
CA LEU A 337 71.36 6.79 0.65
C LEU A 337 70.56 7.30 1.86
N ILE A 338 69.23 7.28 1.77
CA ILE A 338 68.38 7.75 2.88
C ILE A 338 68.49 6.83 4.09
N HIS A 339 68.58 5.50 3.89
CA HIS A 339 68.80 4.56 4.98
C HIS A 339 70.19 4.77 5.64
N LYS A 340 71.24 5.03 4.84
CA LYS A 340 72.57 5.35 5.36
C LYS A 340 72.60 6.66 6.17
N LYS A 341 71.87 7.69 5.72
CA LYS A 341 71.78 8.97 6.43
C LYS A 341 70.88 8.90 7.67
N HIS A 342 69.81 8.12 7.62
CA HIS A 342 68.79 8.01 8.65
C HIS A 342 68.49 6.54 8.98
N PRO A 343 69.41 5.86 9.68
CA PRO A 343 69.27 4.43 9.99
C PRO A 343 68.08 4.11 10.93
N ASN A 344 67.47 5.14 11.54
CA ASN A 344 66.34 5.00 12.47
C ASN A 344 64.96 4.92 11.77
N LEU A 345 64.94 5.02 10.44
CA LEU A 345 63.72 4.84 9.64
C LEU A 345 63.46 3.33 9.43
N ASP A 346 62.22 2.91 9.67
CA ASP A 346 61.81 1.54 9.38
C ASP A 346 61.51 1.34 7.88
N ASN A 347 61.35 0.08 7.45
CA ASN A 347 61.08 -0.25 6.05
C ASN A 347 59.80 0.41 5.50
N ARG A 348 58.77 0.60 6.33
CA ARG A 348 57.51 1.24 5.92
C ARG A 348 57.74 2.74 5.70
N GLU A 349 58.50 3.38 6.58
CA GLU A 349 58.88 4.79 6.48
C GLU A 349 59.78 5.05 5.27
N LEU A 350 60.73 4.16 4.97
CA LEU A 350 61.56 4.25 3.76
C LEU A 350 60.72 4.20 2.47
N LYS A 351 59.76 3.27 2.39
CA LYS A 351 58.83 3.19 1.24
C LYS A 351 57.98 4.47 1.12
N VAL A 352 57.49 5.02 2.24
CA VAL A 352 56.75 6.29 2.22
C VAL A 352 57.65 7.44 1.75
N CYS A 353 58.91 7.51 2.17
CA CYS A 353 59.87 8.50 1.66
C CYS A 353 60.06 8.39 0.13
N LEU A 354 60.17 7.18 -0.40
CA LEU A 354 60.26 6.96 -1.84
C LEU A 354 59.00 7.44 -2.56
N LEU A 355 57.81 7.10 -2.08
CA LEU A 355 56.54 7.54 -2.68
C LEU A 355 56.41 9.08 -2.66
N ILE A 356 56.90 9.74 -1.59
CA ILE A 356 56.94 11.20 -1.52
C ILE A 356 57.89 11.79 -2.57
N LYS A 357 59.07 11.16 -2.76
CA LYS A 357 60.04 11.55 -3.80
C LYS A 357 59.45 11.38 -5.20
N LEU A 358 58.64 10.35 -5.42
CA LEU A 358 57.93 10.07 -6.68
C LEU A 358 56.67 10.93 -6.90
N ASN A 359 56.48 11.98 -6.10
CA ASN A 359 55.37 12.93 -6.21
C ASN A 359 53.96 12.40 -5.89
N TYR A 360 53.81 11.23 -5.27
CA TYR A 360 52.50 10.77 -4.80
C TYR A 360 51.96 11.70 -3.70
N ASN A 361 50.67 12.04 -3.79
CA ASN A 361 50.02 12.88 -2.81
C ASN A 361 49.63 12.08 -1.54
N THR A 362 49.39 12.77 -0.43
CA THR A 362 49.12 12.11 0.86
C THR A 362 47.90 11.18 0.80
N THR A 363 46.90 11.48 -0.01
CA THR A 363 45.69 10.66 -0.17
C THR A 363 45.99 9.37 -0.95
N GLU A 364 46.76 9.46 -2.03
CA GLU A 364 47.21 8.30 -2.82
C GLU A 364 48.06 7.35 -1.99
N ILE A 365 49.02 7.89 -1.22
CA ILE A 365 49.85 7.08 -0.32
C ILE A 365 48.97 6.47 0.78
N ALA A 366 48.03 7.22 1.36
CA ALA A 366 47.12 6.69 2.39
C ALA A 366 46.29 5.51 1.88
N ASN A 367 45.72 5.63 0.67
CA ASN A 367 44.96 4.59 0.01
C ASN A 367 45.84 3.35 -0.27
N HIS A 368 47.08 3.53 -0.74
CA HIS A 368 48.01 2.43 -0.97
C HIS A 368 48.32 1.63 0.31
N TYR A 369 48.36 2.29 1.48
CA TYR A 369 48.59 1.61 2.77
C TYR A 369 47.32 1.25 3.53
N ALA A 370 46.14 1.42 2.93
CA ALA A 370 44.84 1.18 3.58
C ALA A 370 44.71 1.87 4.95
N ILE A 371 45.22 3.10 5.09
CA ILE A 371 45.04 3.92 6.30
C ILE A 371 44.34 5.24 5.95
N THR A 372 43.79 5.92 6.96
CA THR A 372 43.17 7.23 6.76
C THR A 372 44.20 8.29 6.38
N LYS A 373 43.77 9.32 5.64
CA LYS A 373 44.61 10.50 5.32
C LYS A 373 45.28 11.08 6.56
N ARG A 374 44.54 11.21 7.67
CA ARG A 374 45.06 11.69 8.96
C ARG A 374 46.11 10.76 9.56
N GLY A 375 45.94 9.44 9.43
CA GLY A 375 46.94 8.45 9.81
C GLY A 375 48.23 8.60 9.00
N MET A 376 48.12 8.88 7.71
CA MET A 376 49.28 9.12 6.84
C MET A 376 50.00 10.44 7.16
N GLU A 377 49.27 11.50 7.50
CA GLU A 377 49.86 12.77 7.99
C GLU A 377 50.65 12.57 9.28
N SER A 378 50.13 11.77 10.22
CA SER A 378 50.83 11.39 11.45
C SER A 378 52.12 10.60 11.15
N LEU A 379 52.09 9.68 10.18
CA LEU A 379 53.29 8.94 9.76
C LEU A 379 54.34 9.88 9.14
N ARG A 380 53.92 10.81 8.25
CA ARG A 380 54.82 11.81 7.66
C ARG A 380 55.44 12.73 8.72
N TYR A 381 54.68 13.12 9.74
CA TYR A 381 55.19 13.89 10.87
C TYR A 381 56.23 13.11 11.68
N ARG A 382 56.02 11.81 11.88
CA ARG A 382 56.99 10.92 12.56
C ARG A 382 58.29 10.83 11.77
N ILE A 383 58.20 10.64 10.46
CA ILE A 383 59.35 10.65 9.55
C ILE A 383 60.08 12.00 9.64
N HIS A 384 59.35 13.12 9.59
CA HIS A 384 59.90 14.46 9.70
C HIS A 384 60.69 14.66 11.01
N LYS A 385 60.15 14.18 12.14
CA LYS A 385 60.85 14.17 13.44
C LYS A 385 62.08 13.27 13.44
N LYS A 386 61.99 12.04 12.93
CA LYS A 386 63.10 11.08 12.90
C LYS A 386 64.28 11.56 12.06
N ILE A 387 64.00 12.29 10.97
CA ILE A 387 64.99 12.88 10.07
C ILE A 387 65.57 14.21 10.66
N GLY A 388 64.97 14.75 11.72
CA GLY A 388 65.43 15.98 12.38
C GLY A 388 65.13 17.25 11.58
N LEU A 389 64.08 17.27 10.77
CA LEU A 389 63.71 18.43 9.96
C LEU A 389 63.11 19.56 10.83
N ARG A 390 63.48 20.81 10.54
CA ARG A 390 62.86 21.99 11.18
C ARG A 390 61.39 22.10 10.76
N LYS A 391 60.53 22.63 11.64
CA LYS A 391 59.06 22.72 11.44
C LYS A 391 58.62 23.34 10.11
N ASN A 392 59.41 24.27 9.56
CA ASN A 392 59.08 25.00 8.34
C ASN A 392 59.69 24.38 7.06
N LEU A 393 60.41 23.26 7.17
CA LEU A 393 61.02 22.59 6.03
C LEU A 393 60.12 21.47 5.52
N SER A 394 59.87 21.50 4.20
CA SER A 394 59.12 20.46 3.49
C SER A 394 59.91 19.16 3.47
N LEU A 395 59.32 18.08 4.01
CA LEU A 395 59.84 16.72 3.89
C LEU A 395 60.10 16.35 2.43
N LYS A 396 59.23 16.77 1.51
CA LYS A 396 59.40 16.51 0.08
C LYS A 396 60.68 17.17 -0.46
N ASN A 397 60.88 18.46 -0.18
CA ASN A 397 62.04 19.19 -0.69
C ASN A 397 63.34 18.61 -0.12
N TYR A 398 63.33 18.17 1.14
CA TYR A 398 64.48 17.48 1.73
C TYR A 398 64.82 16.19 0.98
N LEU A 399 63.82 15.35 0.70
CA LEU A 399 64.01 14.07 0.02
C LEU A 399 64.48 14.27 -1.42
N THR A 400 63.94 15.27 -2.13
CA THR A 400 64.37 15.64 -3.49
C THR A 400 65.83 16.13 -3.49
N ALA A 401 66.20 17.05 -2.60
CA ALA A 401 67.56 17.55 -2.50
C ALA A 401 68.58 16.47 -2.07
N LEU A 402 68.13 15.47 -1.30
CA LEU A 402 68.95 14.31 -0.97
C LEU A 402 69.22 13.44 -2.21
N ALA A 403 68.21 13.26 -3.07
CA ALA A 403 68.32 12.47 -4.29
C ALA A 403 69.19 13.17 -5.37
N GLU A 404 69.13 14.49 -5.48
CA GLU A 404 69.91 15.26 -6.47
C GLU A 404 71.44 15.16 -6.26
N LYS A 405 71.89 14.91 -5.02
CA LYS A 405 73.31 14.66 -4.70
C LYS A 405 73.88 13.37 -5.28
N LEU A 406 73.06 12.53 -5.92
CA LEU A 406 73.50 11.33 -6.64
C LEU A 406 73.82 11.62 -8.12
N GLY A 407 73.36 12.75 -8.67
CA GLY A 407 73.56 13.14 -10.07
C GLY A 407 74.71 14.11 -10.31
N SER A 408 75.47 14.47 -9.27
CA SER A 408 76.69 15.30 -9.30
C SER A 408 77.86 14.46 -8.84
#